data_AF-A0A182NCH6-F1
#
_entry.id   AF-A0A182NCH6-F1
#
_cell.length_a   1.000
_cell.length_b   1.000
_cell.length_c   1.000
_cell.angle_alpha   90.00
_cell.angle_beta   90.00
_cell.angle_gamma   90.00
#
_symmetry.space_group_name_H-M   'P 1'
#
loop_
_entity.id
_entity.type
_entity.pdbx_description
1 polymer ?
#
loop_
_entity_poly.entity_id
_entity_poly.type
_entity_poly.pdbx_seq_one_letter_code
_entity_poly.pdbx_strand_id
1 'polypeptide(L)'
;MAAEQHQDGAEIDQSQTSRALSVQPDTNDAVQNVQDLLYQDKCTVIVKAVDLLVRNVQQQQQIAFLNQTIGEAVEQQELMLKDLHDRPVIESFMTNLEAQNLATRKHIQDKAEAINTHIKSNELLRKQLRKEIGGLRSCTNDIKVRANEIEETGKTLHNALQDTKIRLEGLKKQLDAASGTHTKLRAEVLEKDAEIRKIAVGYEEMVRKIKGELLEKDRQLKLRTKELEMEKQKTAGQGEVCNQILSEKKAIGQRHEQLQQHLDNEVSHLEQQFTARKDELDQAYKDAVKGYENKTKELDRTIGSLTDAKLQDEEYIMQVEAALSQMGQELRAADAKGKELEEQLAKLKQKEPSVPTTVEEMPIAKRTKFFPEKRKIHVFHKNAAAPSMSGGGGFGKTRSARQPQTSNDESQSSFHLDNNESSFSSLQPL
;
A
#
# COMPACT_ATOMS: atom_id res chain seq x y z
N MET A 1 111.94 -77.38 -21.86
CA MET A 1 113.20 -77.42 -22.62
C MET A 1 114.20 -78.12 -21.69
N ALA A 2 114.47 -79.42 -21.77
CA ALA A 2 114.80 -80.31 -22.91
C ALA A 2 116.31 -80.27 -23.27
N ALA A 3 116.89 -81.46 -23.54
CA ALA A 3 118.32 -81.80 -23.63
C ALA A 3 119.09 -81.66 -22.28
N GLU A 4 119.63 -82.71 -21.64
CA GLU A 4 119.80 -84.14 -21.96
C GLU A 4 120.82 -84.49 -23.06
N GLN A 5 122.02 -84.89 -22.61
CA GLN A 5 123.09 -85.71 -23.22
C GLN A 5 124.11 -85.92 -22.07
N HIS A 6 124.29 -87.11 -21.46
CA HIS A 6 124.96 -88.32 -21.96
C HIS A 6 126.28 -88.00 -22.69
N GLN A 7 127.42 -88.66 -22.42
CA GLN A 7 127.55 -90.12 -22.24
C GLN A 7 128.81 -90.55 -21.45
N ASP A 8 128.78 -91.79 -20.94
CA ASP A 8 129.91 -92.63 -20.46
C ASP A 8 131.11 -92.71 -21.43
N GLY A 9 132.31 -93.18 -21.07
CA GLY A 9 132.83 -93.73 -19.81
C GLY A 9 134.02 -94.69 -20.04
N ALA A 10 134.56 -95.25 -18.95
CA ALA A 10 135.43 -96.44 -18.84
C ALA A 10 136.74 -96.57 -19.66
N GLU A 11 137.88 -96.57 -18.94
CA GLU A 11 138.91 -97.64 -18.88
C GLU A 11 139.77 -97.30 -17.63
N ILE A 12 139.95 -98.14 -16.60
CA ILE A 12 140.61 -99.47 -16.54
C ILE A 12 142.08 -99.31 -17.02
N ASP A 13 143.14 -99.56 -16.24
CA ASP A 13 143.32 -100.52 -15.15
C ASP A 13 144.47 -100.16 -14.17
N GLN A 14 144.55 -100.92 -13.07
CA GLN A 14 145.76 -101.26 -12.31
C GLN A 14 146.81 -100.18 -12.00
N SER A 15 146.66 -99.59 -10.80
CA SER A 15 147.78 -99.54 -9.87
C SER A 15 148.27 -100.96 -9.55
N GLN A 16 149.54 -101.29 -9.80
CA GLN A 16 150.32 -102.09 -8.84
C GLN A 16 151.83 -101.97 -9.04
N THR A 17 152.43 -101.22 -8.12
CA THR A 17 153.55 -101.64 -7.29
C THR A 17 154.66 -102.46 -7.95
N SER A 18 155.78 -101.77 -8.19
CA SER A 18 157.12 -102.34 -8.36
C SER A 18 157.39 -103.51 -7.39
N ARG A 19 157.26 -104.75 -7.87
CA ARG A 19 157.71 -105.93 -7.11
C ARG A 19 159.16 -106.24 -7.49
N ALA A 20 160.02 -106.18 -6.48
CA ALA A 20 161.46 -106.35 -6.62
C ALA A 20 161.84 -107.65 -7.34
N LEU A 21 162.78 -107.50 -8.28
CA LEU A 21 164.04 -108.26 -8.33
C LEU A 21 164.03 -109.55 -7.50
N SER A 22 163.45 -110.61 -8.07
CA SER A 22 163.76 -111.98 -7.68
C SER A 22 165.17 -112.32 -8.16
N VAL A 23 166.17 -111.81 -7.42
CA VAL A 23 167.54 -112.33 -7.53
C VAL A 23 167.51 -113.74 -6.96
N GLN A 24 167.50 -114.74 -7.82
CA GLN A 24 167.79 -116.11 -7.40
C GLN A 24 169.22 -116.13 -6.84
N PRO A 25 169.45 -116.57 -5.60
CA PRO A 25 170.79 -116.87 -5.15
C PRO A 25 171.23 -118.17 -5.82
N ASP A 26 172.11 -118.08 -6.81
CA ASP A 26 172.77 -119.26 -7.37
C ASP A 26 173.56 -119.96 -6.27
N THR A 27 173.02 -121.08 -5.78
CA THR A 27 173.55 -121.86 -4.66
C THR A 27 174.93 -122.48 -4.95
N ASN A 28 175.41 -122.40 -6.20
CA ASN A 28 176.77 -122.77 -6.60
C ASN A 28 177.85 -121.91 -5.91
N ASP A 29 177.66 -120.58 -5.81
CA ASP A 29 178.75 -119.68 -5.41
C ASP A 29 179.04 -119.77 -3.89
N ALA A 30 178.02 -120.11 -3.10
CA ALA A 30 178.15 -120.42 -1.68
C ALA A 30 178.89 -121.76 -1.44
N VAL A 31 178.66 -122.77 -2.29
CA VAL A 31 179.33 -124.07 -2.18
C VAL A 31 180.79 -123.99 -2.67
N GLN A 32 181.06 -123.24 -3.73
CA GLN A 32 182.41 -123.05 -4.26
C GLN A 32 183.32 -122.33 -3.23
N ASN A 33 182.82 -121.29 -2.56
CA ASN A 33 183.57 -120.60 -1.51
C ASN A 33 183.88 -121.50 -0.29
N VAL A 34 183.08 -122.53 -0.02
CA VAL A 34 183.36 -123.52 1.04
C VAL A 34 184.39 -124.56 0.57
N GLN A 35 184.43 -124.92 -0.71
CA GLN A 35 185.46 -125.82 -1.26
C GLN A 35 186.85 -125.16 -1.29
N ASP A 36 186.95 -123.90 -1.71
CA ASP A 36 188.22 -123.17 -1.74
C ASP A 36 188.84 -123.00 -0.33
N LEU A 37 188.00 -123.01 0.71
CA LEU A 37 188.40 -122.89 2.11
C LEU A 37 189.21 -124.10 2.63
N LEU A 38 189.09 -125.28 2.00
CA LEU A 38 189.75 -126.52 2.42
C LEU A 38 191.20 -126.66 1.94
N TYR A 39 191.63 -125.85 0.97
CA TYR A 39 192.97 -125.90 0.36
C TYR A 39 193.82 -124.65 0.64
N GLN A 40 193.38 -123.74 1.51
CA GLN A 40 194.08 -122.50 1.82
C GLN A 40 194.60 -122.43 3.25
N ASP A 41 195.69 -121.67 3.44
CA ASP A 41 196.34 -121.48 4.73
C ASP A 41 195.39 -120.84 5.77
N LYS A 42 195.52 -121.22 7.04
CA LYS A 42 194.56 -120.94 8.11
C LYS A 42 194.24 -119.45 8.28
N CYS A 43 195.22 -118.59 8.02
CA CYS A 43 195.04 -117.13 8.10
C CYS A 43 194.04 -116.59 7.08
N THR A 44 194.04 -117.12 5.85
CA THR A 44 193.14 -116.70 4.77
C THR A 44 191.69 -117.06 5.08
N VAL A 45 191.47 -118.26 5.64
CA VAL A 45 190.16 -118.76 6.07
C VAL A 45 189.50 -117.82 7.08
N ILE A 46 190.26 -117.37 8.09
CA ILE A 46 189.76 -116.48 9.15
C ILE A 46 189.39 -115.11 8.59
N VAL A 47 190.22 -114.52 7.72
CA VAL A 47 189.92 -113.21 7.10
C VAL A 47 188.64 -113.28 6.25
N LYS A 48 188.47 -114.31 5.41
CA LYS A 48 187.26 -114.49 4.59
C LYS A 48 186.01 -114.72 5.45
N ALA A 49 186.12 -115.43 6.58
CA ALA A 49 185.03 -115.62 7.53
C ALA A 49 184.62 -114.32 8.23
N VAL A 50 185.58 -113.48 8.62
CA VAL A 50 185.31 -112.15 9.20
C VAL A 50 184.66 -111.22 8.17
N ASP A 51 185.13 -111.23 6.91
CA ASP A 51 184.56 -110.41 5.84
C ASP A 51 183.10 -110.79 5.53
N LEU A 52 182.77 -112.08 5.57
CA LEU A 52 181.39 -112.58 5.50
C LEU A 52 180.55 -112.20 6.72
N LEU A 53 181.12 -112.21 7.92
CA LEU A 53 180.45 -111.77 9.16
C LEU A 53 180.12 -110.27 9.13
N VAL A 54 181.07 -109.44 8.69
CA VAL A 54 180.86 -108.00 8.49
C VAL A 54 179.75 -107.76 7.46
N ARG A 55 179.79 -108.44 6.30
CA ARG A 55 178.71 -108.35 5.30
C ARG A 55 177.36 -108.81 5.84
N ASN A 56 177.31 -109.86 6.66
CA ASN A 56 176.07 -110.34 7.27
C ASN A 56 175.49 -109.32 8.26
N VAL A 57 176.31 -108.70 9.11
CA VAL A 57 175.89 -107.62 10.02
C VAL A 57 175.41 -106.40 9.23
N GLN A 58 176.11 -106.05 8.15
CA GLN A 58 175.74 -104.92 7.29
C GLN A 58 174.41 -105.18 6.53
N GLN A 59 174.19 -106.42 6.07
CA GLN A 59 172.91 -106.88 5.53
C GLN A 59 171.81 -106.86 6.60
N GLN A 60 172.06 -107.31 7.83
CA GLN A 60 171.07 -107.22 8.90
C GLN A 60 170.72 -105.77 9.26
N GLN A 61 171.68 -104.84 9.22
CA GLN A 61 171.40 -103.40 9.39
C GLN A 61 170.57 -102.85 8.22
N GLN A 62 170.85 -103.23 6.98
CA GLN A 62 170.01 -102.86 5.83
C GLN A 62 168.61 -103.47 5.91
N ILE A 63 168.48 -104.73 6.35
CA ILE A 63 167.17 -105.39 6.56
C ILE A 63 166.40 -104.71 7.69
N ALA A 64 167.05 -104.32 8.79
CA ALA A 64 166.43 -103.58 9.88
C ALA A 64 165.94 -102.19 9.42
N PHE A 65 166.77 -101.46 8.66
CA PHE A 65 166.39 -100.16 8.10
C PHE A 65 165.24 -100.30 7.09
N LEU A 66 165.31 -101.25 6.16
CA LEU A 66 164.24 -101.53 5.20
C LEU A 66 162.95 -101.95 5.89
N ASN A 67 163.01 -102.80 6.92
CA ASN A 67 161.84 -103.18 7.71
C ASN A 67 161.22 -101.97 8.45
N GLN A 68 162.05 -101.04 8.95
CA GLN A 68 161.55 -99.79 9.52
C GLN A 68 160.87 -98.92 8.46
N THR A 69 161.50 -98.68 7.31
CA THR A 69 160.92 -97.88 6.22
C THR A 69 159.64 -98.53 5.66
N ILE A 70 159.58 -99.85 5.59
CA ILE A 70 158.36 -100.60 5.20
C ILE A 70 157.27 -100.43 6.28
N GLY A 71 157.62 -100.48 7.56
CA GLY A 71 156.68 -100.21 8.67
C GLY A 71 156.08 -98.80 8.57
N GLU A 72 156.93 -97.78 8.43
CA GLU A 72 156.52 -96.37 8.25
C GLU A 72 155.65 -96.19 6.99
N ALA A 73 155.97 -96.86 5.89
CA ALA A 73 155.16 -96.83 4.67
C ALA A 73 153.80 -97.52 4.82
N VAL A 74 153.73 -98.62 5.59
CA VAL A 74 152.47 -99.31 5.91
C VAL A 74 151.59 -98.45 6.83
N GLU A 75 152.15 -97.82 7.87
CA GLU A 75 151.40 -96.88 8.72
C GLU A 75 150.85 -95.69 7.92
N GLN A 76 151.64 -95.12 6.99
CA GLN A 76 151.15 -94.09 6.07
C GLN A 76 150.05 -94.61 5.14
N GLN A 77 150.15 -95.85 4.65
CA GLN A 77 149.11 -96.46 3.82
C GLN A 77 147.81 -96.70 4.61
N GLU A 78 147.89 -97.15 5.87
CA GLU A 78 146.72 -97.29 6.75
C GLU A 78 146.06 -95.95 7.05
N LEU A 79 146.84 -94.89 7.30
CA LEU A 79 146.35 -93.52 7.45
C LEU A 79 145.61 -93.05 6.19
N MET A 80 146.21 -93.17 4.99
CA MET A 80 145.53 -92.82 3.75
C MET A 80 144.27 -93.65 3.49
N LEU A 81 144.28 -94.94 3.85
CA LEU A 81 143.12 -95.83 3.69
C LEU A 81 141.97 -95.44 4.64
N LYS A 82 142.31 -94.92 5.82
CA LYS A 82 141.35 -94.37 6.79
C LYS A 82 140.75 -93.05 6.30
N ASP A 83 141.57 -92.13 5.81
CA ASP A 83 141.11 -90.88 5.19
C ASP A 83 140.20 -91.17 3.97
N LEU A 84 140.48 -92.22 3.19
CA LEU A 84 139.60 -92.71 2.13
C LEU A 84 138.26 -93.25 2.64
N HIS A 85 138.22 -93.89 3.82
CA HIS A 85 136.98 -94.38 4.44
C HIS A 85 136.13 -93.24 5.04
N ASP A 86 136.75 -92.17 5.53
CA ASP A 86 136.04 -91.00 6.07
C ASP A 86 135.46 -90.12 4.95
N ARG A 87 136.00 -90.17 3.73
CA ARG A 87 135.48 -89.45 2.55
C ARG A 87 133.97 -89.65 2.28
N PRO A 88 133.40 -90.86 2.13
CA PRO A 88 131.96 -91.05 1.90
C PRO A 88 131.10 -90.55 3.08
N VAL A 89 131.65 -90.53 4.31
CA VAL A 89 130.97 -89.93 5.47
C VAL A 89 130.88 -88.41 5.30
N ILE A 90 131.97 -87.75 4.90
CA ILE A 90 132.00 -86.31 4.61
C ILE A 90 131.08 -85.96 3.42
N GLU A 91 131.11 -86.73 2.33
CA GLU A 91 130.23 -86.52 1.16
C GLU A 91 128.74 -86.70 1.52
N SER A 92 128.40 -87.66 2.38
CA SER A 92 127.06 -87.82 2.94
C SER A 92 126.65 -86.64 3.84
N PHE A 93 127.53 -86.16 4.72
CA PHE A 93 127.27 -84.97 5.53
C PHE A 93 127.07 -83.71 4.68
N MET A 94 127.88 -83.51 3.63
CA MET A 94 127.73 -82.40 2.69
C MET A 94 126.39 -82.49 1.94
N THR A 95 126.03 -83.66 1.42
CA THR A 95 124.77 -83.87 0.71
C THR A 95 123.56 -83.63 1.63
N ASN A 96 123.62 -84.08 2.89
CA ASN A 96 122.59 -83.80 3.89
C ASN A 96 122.50 -82.31 4.25
N LEU A 97 123.64 -81.62 4.37
CA LEU A 97 123.71 -80.18 4.65
C LEU A 97 123.21 -79.34 3.47
N GLU A 98 123.47 -79.76 2.23
CA GLU A 98 122.91 -79.16 1.01
C GLU A 98 121.40 -79.39 0.92
N ALA A 99 120.92 -80.61 1.18
CA ALA A 99 119.50 -80.92 1.22
C ALA A 99 118.76 -80.12 2.31
N GLN A 100 119.34 -79.99 3.51
CA GLN A 100 118.80 -79.18 4.60
C GLN A 100 118.80 -77.69 4.25
N ASN A 101 119.85 -77.17 3.60
CA ASN A 101 119.90 -75.79 3.11
C ASN A 101 118.84 -75.55 2.02
N LEU A 102 118.66 -76.47 1.08
CA LEU A 102 117.65 -76.38 0.03
C LEU A 102 116.24 -76.41 0.62
N ALA A 103 115.96 -77.32 1.56
CA ALA A 103 114.69 -77.38 2.28
C ALA A 103 114.42 -76.09 3.09
N THR A 104 115.44 -75.54 3.74
CA THR A 104 115.34 -74.29 4.51
C THR A 104 115.09 -73.09 3.59
N ARG A 105 115.82 -72.97 2.47
CA ARG A 105 115.60 -71.94 1.44
C ARG A 105 114.19 -72.02 0.88
N LYS A 106 113.71 -73.22 0.54
CA LYS A 106 112.34 -73.45 0.05
C LYS A 106 111.30 -73.00 1.08
N HIS A 107 111.42 -73.44 2.34
CA HIS A 107 110.49 -73.05 3.40
C HIS A 107 110.52 -71.52 3.70
N ILE A 108 111.68 -70.86 3.56
CA ILE A 108 111.78 -69.40 3.63
C ILE A 108 111.06 -68.74 2.43
N GLN A 109 111.25 -69.29 1.22
CA GLN A 109 110.56 -68.82 0.01
C GLN A 109 109.04 -68.98 0.13
N ASP A 110 108.55 -70.16 0.51
CA ASP A 110 107.12 -70.45 0.73
C ASP A 110 106.51 -69.45 1.74
N LYS A 111 107.24 -69.12 2.82
CA LYS A 111 106.84 -68.10 3.79
C LYS A 111 106.87 -66.67 3.24
N ALA A 112 107.86 -66.32 2.43
CA ALA A 112 107.93 -65.00 1.78
C ALA A 112 106.79 -64.82 0.76
N GLU A 113 106.45 -65.88 0.01
CA GLU A 113 105.32 -65.90 -0.91
C GLU A 113 103.99 -65.77 -0.16
N ALA A 114 103.80 -66.50 0.96
CA ALA A 114 102.63 -66.35 1.83
C ALA A 114 102.51 -64.92 2.42
N ILE A 115 103.61 -64.33 2.90
CA ILE A 115 103.60 -62.93 3.38
C ILE A 115 103.21 -61.98 2.24
N ASN A 116 103.70 -62.19 1.03
CA ASN A 116 103.38 -61.37 -0.14
C ASN A 116 101.89 -61.47 -0.53
N THR A 117 101.27 -62.66 -0.47
CA THR A 117 99.81 -62.79 -0.71
C THR A 117 99.00 -62.10 0.38
N HIS A 118 99.40 -62.20 1.65
CA HIS A 118 98.77 -61.45 2.75
C HIS A 118 98.91 -59.93 2.59
N ILE A 119 100.06 -59.41 2.16
CA ILE A 119 100.25 -57.97 1.87
C ILE A 119 99.29 -57.52 0.76
N LYS A 120 99.22 -58.23 -0.36
CA LYS A 120 98.31 -57.92 -1.47
C LYS A 120 96.84 -57.95 -1.05
N SER A 121 96.44 -58.95 -0.26
CA SER A 121 95.09 -59.07 0.31
C SER A 121 94.76 -57.90 1.25
N ASN A 122 95.70 -57.52 2.12
CA ASN A 122 95.53 -56.38 3.03
C ASN A 122 95.45 -55.05 2.26
N GLU A 123 96.21 -54.88 1.18
CA GLU A 123 96.12 -53.70 0.31
C GLU A 123 94.74 -53.61 -0.38
N LEU A 124 94.19 -54.73 -0.85
CA LEU A 124 92.85 -54.79 -1.43
C LEU A 124 91.78 -54.39 -0.39
N LEU A 125 91.86 -54.95 0.82
CA LEU A 125 90.96 -54.60 1.93
C LEU A 125 91.06 -53.10 2.29
N ARG A 126 92.28 -52.52 2.33
CA ARG A 126 92.46 -51.07 2.54
C ARG A 126 91.82 -50.24 1.42
N LYS A 127 91.89 -50.67 0.16
CA LYS A 127 91.23 -50.00 -0.98
C LYS A 127 89.71 -50.06 -0.85
N GLN A 128 89.16 -51.22 -0.48
CA GLN A 128 87.72 -51.39 -0.22
C GLN A 128 87.24 -50.50 0.93
N LEU A 129 87.89 -50.55 2.09
CA LEU A 129 87.54 -49.72 3.25
C LEU A 129 87.60 -48.23 2.93
N ARG A 130 88.59 -47.76 2.15
CA ARG A 130 88.64 -46.37 1.66
C ARG A 130 87.44 -46.01 0.79
N LYS A 131 87.01 -46.91 -0.10
CA LYS A 131 85.82 -46.71 -0.96
C LYS A 131 84.54 -46.63 -0.12
N GLU A 132 84.38 -47.54 0.85
CA GLU A 132 83.23 -47.57 1.76
C GLU A 132 83.16 -46.33 2.64
N ILE A 133 84.29 -45.90 3.24
CA ILE A 133 84.39 -44.64 4.00
C ILE A 133 84.02 -43.43 3.11
N GLY A 134 84.44 -43.43 1.84
CA GLY A 134 84.05 -42.39 0.87
C GLY A 134 82.54 -42.36 0.62
N GLY A 135 81.92 -43.52 0.39
CA GLY A 135 80.47 -43.65 0.20
C GLY A 135 79.67 -43.23 1.44
N LEU A 136 80.09 -43.65 2.63
CA LEU A 136 79.46 -43.27 3.89
C LEU A 136 79.56 -41.76 4.16
N ARG A 137 80.68 -41.11 3.80
CA ARG A 137 80.82 -39.65 3.89
C ARG A 137 79.87 -38.92 2.92
N SER A 138 79.73 -39.40 1.69
CA SER A 138 78.75 -38.85 0.74
C SER A 138 77.33 -38.97 1.28
N CYS A 139 76.92 -40.18 1.67
CA CYS A 139 75.59 -40.43 2.24
C CYS A 139 75.31 -39.58 3.48
N THR A 140 76.31 -39.39 4.37
CA THR A 140 76.22 -38.49 5.53
C THR A 140 75.95 -37.04 5.12
N ASN A 141 76.56 -36.55 4.04
CA ASN A 141 76.30 -35.21 3.52
C ASN A 141 74.90 -35.11 2.89
N ASP A 142 74.48 -36.13 2.12
CA ASP A 142 73.15 -36.18 1.50
C ASP A 142 72.01 -36.24 2.54
N ILE A 143 72.27 -36.84 3.70
CA ILE A 143 71.36 -36.84 4.86
C ILE A 143 71.32 -35.46 5.51
N LYS A 144 72.47 -34.78 5.70
CA LYS A 144 72.52 -33.43 6.26
C LYS A 144 71.79 -32.40 5.39
N VAL A 145 71.98 -32.46 4.07
CA VAL A 145 71.26 -31.57 3.12
C VAL A 145 69.76 -31.78 3.24
N ARG A 146 69.28 -33.04 3.17
CA ARG A 146 67.85 -33.37 3.33
C ARG A 146 67.29 -33.00 4.70
N ALA A 147 68.06 -33.13 5.77
CA ALA A 147 67.64 -32.69 7.10
C ALA A 147 67.38 -31.17 7.14
N ASN A 148 68.28 -30.37 6.55
CA ASN A 148 68.11 -28.92 6.46
C ASN A 148 66.91 -28.54 5.57
N GLU A 149 66.72 -29.21 4.43
CA GLU A 149 65.55 -29.00 3.55
C GLU A 149 64.22 -29.28 4.27
N ILE A 150 64.17 -30.36 5.06
CA ILE A 150 63.02 -30.70 5.90
C ILE A 150 62.81 -29.66 7.01
N GLU A 151 63.87 -29.14 7.63
CA GLU A 151 63.79 -28.09 8.65
C GLU A 151 63.20 -26.78 8.08
N GLU A 152 63.68 -26.32 6.93
CA GLU A 152 63.15 -25.11 6.26
C GLU A 152 61.71 -25.32 5.75
N THR A 153 61.38 -26.52 5.28
CA THR A 153 59.98 -26.89 4.95
C THR A 153 59.10 -26.86 6.20
N GLY A 154 59.62 -27.31 7.35
CA GLY A 154 58.93 -27.23 8.64
C GLY A 154 58.67 -25.79 9.09
N LYS A 155 59.67 -24.91 8.96
CA LYS A 155 59.56 -23.46 9.28
C LYS A 155 58.52 -22.76 8.40
N THR A 156 58.56 -23.00 7.09
CA THR A 156 57.60 -22.38 6.15
C THR A 156 56.17 -22.86 6.39
N LEU A 157 55.95 -24.15 6.65
CA LEU A 157 54.64 -24.69 7.04
C LEU A 157 54.14 -24.15 8.38
N HIS A 158 55.03 -24.00 9.38
CA HIS A 158 54.67 -23.42 10.67
C HIS A 158 54.20 -21.96 10.54
N ASN A 159 54.91 -21.14 9.76
CA ASN A 159 54.52 -19.77 9.50
C ASN A 159 53.16 -19.70 8.77
N ALA A 160 52.94 -20.53 7.75
CA ALA A 160 51.66 -20.60 7.05
C ALA A 160 50.49 -21.05 7.97
N LEU A 161 50.73 -21.95 8.92
CA LEU A 161 49.75 -22.31 9.95
C LEU A 161 49.44 -21.15 10.90
N GLN A 162 50.44 -20.35 11.28
CA GLN A 162 50.25 -19.18 12.13
C GLN A 162 49.48 -18.06 11.40
N ASP A 163 49.79 -17.79 10.13
CA ASP A 163 49.07 -16.82 9.30
C ASP A 163 47.62 -17.23 9.06
N THR A 164 47.37 -18.51 8.77
CA THR A 164 46.00 -19.03 8.61
C THR A 164 45.20 -18.98 9.92
N LYS A 165 45.84 -19.20 11.07
CA LYS A 165 45.22 -19.00 12.39
C LYS A 165 44.83 -17.53 12.61
N ILE A 166 45.74 -16.58 12.38
CA ILE A 166 45.47 -15.14 12.53
C ILE A 166 44.30 -14.72 11.62
N ARG A 167 44.30 -15.19 10.36
CA ARG A 167 43.20 -14.95 9.41
C ARG A 167 41.86 -15.51 9.90
N LEU A 168 41.86 -16.71 10.48
CA LEU A 168 40.65 -17.35 11.03
C LEU A 168 40.11 -16.60 12.27
N GLU A 169 40.99 -16.12 13.15
CA GLU A 169 40.61 -15.25 14.27
C GLU A 169 40.03 -13.90 13.78
N GLY A 170 40.56 -13.34 12.69
CA GLY A 170 40.02 -12.15 12.02
C GLY A 170 38.62 -12.39 11.44
N LEU A 171 38.43 -13.49 10.70
CA LEU A 171 37.13 -13.89 10.14
C LEU A 171 36.09 -14.16 11.23
N LYS A 172 36.49 -14.76 12.36
CA LYS A 172 35.61 -14.97 13.51
C LYS A 172 35.10 -13.63 14.06
N LYS A 173 35.98 -12.66 14.29
CA LYS A 173 35.58 -11.31 14.75
C LYS A 173 34.63 -10.61 13.78
N GLN A 174 34.81 -10.79 12.47
CA GLN A 174 33.89 -10.27 11.45
C GLN A 174 32.52 -10.97 11.50
N LEU A 175 32.48 -12.29 11.69
CA LEU A 175 31.25 -13.05 11.84
C LEU A 175 30.48 -12.65 13.11
N ASP A 176 31.17 -12.50 14.24
CA ASP A 176 30.58 -12.04 15.50
C ASP A 176 29.99 -10.62 15.36
N ALA A 177 30.69 -9.72 14.66
CA ALA A 177 30.19 -8.37 14.36
C ALA A 177 28.97 -8.39 13.43
N ALA A 178 28.98 -9.21 12.37
CA ALA A 178 27.85 -9.35 11.44
C ALA A 178 26.61 -9.99 12.10
N SER A 179 26.81 -10.93 13.01
CA SER A 179 25.72 -11.47 13.86
C SER A 179 25.15 -10.38 14.78
N GLY A 180 26.02 -9.55 15.34
CA GLY A 180 25.65 -8.38 16.15
C GLY A 180 24.89 -7.28 15.38
N THR A 181 25.16 -7.06 14.09
CA THR A 181 24.37 -6.12 13.27
C THR A 181 23.05 -6.74 12.82
N HIS A 182 23.05 -8.02 12.40
CA HIS A 182 21.83 -8.73 12.02
C HIS A 182 20.80 -8.79 13.17
N THR A 183 21.24 -9.07 14.40
CA THR A 183 20.36 -9.08 15.57
C THR A 183 19.76 -7.71 15.89
N LYS A 184 20.52 -6.61 15.73
CA LYS A 184 20.01 -5.24 15.86
C LYS A 184 18.97 -4.89 14.79
N LEU A 185 19.28 -5.15 13.52
CA LEU A 185 18.35 -4.90 12.41
C LEU A 185 17.05 -5.69 12.57
N ARG A 186 17.12 -6.94 13.07
CA ARG A 186 15.93 -7.75 13.36
C ARG A 186 15.05 -7.14 14.45
N ALA A 187 15.65 -6.54 15.49
CA ALA A 187 14.90 -5.84 16.53
C ALA A 187 14.24 -4.56 15.99
N GLU A 188 14.97 -3.78 15.18
CA GLU A 188 14.46 -2.57 14.53
C GLU A 188 13.27 -2.87 13.60
N VAL A 189 13.34 -3.94 12.80
CA VAL A 189 12.21 -4.39 11.96
C VAL A 189 10.98 -4.72 12.80
N LEU A 190 11.14 -5.44 13.92
CA LEU A 190 10.01 -5.78 14.81
C LEU A 190 9.38 -4.53 15.48
N GLU A 191 10.21 -3.54 15.82
CA GLU A 191 9.75 -2.24 16.34
C GLU A 191 8.98 -1.46 15.27
N LYS A 192 9.51 -1.36 14.05
CA LYS A 192 8.85 -0.68 12.92
C LYS A 192 7.54 -1.36 12.51
N ASP A 193 7.50 -2.69 12.52
CA ASP A 193 6.26 -3.46 12.33
C ASP A 193 5.22 -3.15 13.41
N ALA A 194 5.64 -2.93 14.67
CA ALA A 194 4.75 -2.56 15.76
C ALA A 194 4.24 -1.12 15.62
N GLU A 195 5.08 -0.18 15.20
CA GLU A 195 4.67 1.20 14.84
C GLU A 195 3.64 1.19 13.70
N ILE A 196 3.91 0.45 12.62
CA ILE A 196 3.01 0.33 11.46
C ILE A 196 1.66 -0.24 11.89
N ARG A 197 1.64 -1.32 12.69
CA ARG A 197 0.38 -1.89 13.24
C ARG A 197 -0.39 -0.87 14.08
N LYS A 198 0.30 -0.10 14.94
CA LYS A 198 -0.33 0.95 15.76
C LYS A 198 -0.94 2.06 14.90
N ILE A 199 -0.25 2.48 13.84
CA ILE A 199 -0.73 3.47 12.88
C ILE A 199 -1.95 2.94 12.11
N ALA A 200 -1.91 1.68 11.64
CA ALA A 200 -3.02 1.04 10.94
C ALA A 200 -4.30 1.00 11.79
N VAL A 201 -4.20 0.54 13.05
CA VAL A 201 -5.33 0.54 13.99
C VAL A 201 -5.88 1.95 14.22
N GLY A 202 -5.02 2.95 14.37
CA GLY A 202 -5.44 4.35 14.50
C GLY A 202 -6.19 4.89 13.28
N TYR A 203 -5.78 4.50 12.07
CA TYR A 203 -6.53 4.83 10.84
C TYR A 203 -7.86 4.07 10.74
N GLU A 204 -7.91 2.79 11.12
CA GLU A 204 -9.16 2.03 11.16
C GLU A 204 -10.18 2.66 12.13
N GLU A 205 -9.73 3.08 13.32
CA GLU A 205 -10.56 3.80 14.30
C GLU A 205 -11.06 5.14 13.75
N MET A 206 -10.19 5.92 13.10
CA MET A 206 -10.56 7.19 12.48
C MET A 206 -11.60 6.99 11.37
N VAL A 207 -11.39 6.02 10.48
CA VAL A 207 -12.34 5.68 9.40
C VAL A 207 -13.67 5.19 9.98
N ARG A 208 -13.65 4.36 11.02
CA ARG A 208 -14.84 3.90 11.74
C ARG A 208 -15.63 5.06 12.35
N LYS A 209 -14.94 6.03 12.95
CA LYS A 209 -15.54 7.26 13.50
C LYS A 209 -16.17 8.13 12.40
N ILE A 210 -15.43 8.44 11.34
CA ILE A 210 -15.92 9.25 10.21
C ILE A 210 -17.15 8.59 9.55
N LYS A 211 -17.13 7.26 9.37
CA LYS A 211 -18.28 6.51 8.84
C LYS A 211 -19.51 6.61 9.75
N GLY A 212 -19.32 6.56 11.07
CA GLY A 212 -20.40 6.76 12.05
C GLY A 212 -20.98 8.18 12.01
N GLU A 213 -20.12 9.21 11.98
CA GLU A 213 -20.54 10.61 11.86
C GLU A 213 -21.29 10.88 10.55
N LEU A 214 -20.86 10.29 9.44
CA LEU A 214 -21.52 10.41 8.14
C LEU A 214 -22.93 9.77 8.13
N LEU A 215 -23.08 8.58 8.73
CA LEU A 215 -24.38 7.92 8.87
C LEU A 215 -25.36 8.73 9.73
N GLU A 216 -24.88 9.32 10.83
CA GLU A 216 -25.70 10.20 11.66
C GLU A 216 -26.08 11.50 10.92
N LYS A 217 -25.19 12.05 10.08
CA LYS A 217 -25.51 13.19 9.21
C LYS A 217 -26.53 12.86 8.14
N ASP A 218 -26.45 11.71 7.49
CA ASP A 218 -27.48 11.22 6.57
C ASP A 218 -28.84 11.05 7.26
N ARG A 219 -28.86 10.49 8.48
CA ARG A 219 -30.08 10.40 9.30
C ARG A 219 -30.68 11.78 9.62
N GLN A 220 -29.84 12.75 10.00
CA GLN A 220 -30.26 14.14 10.25
C GLN A 220 -30.82 14.81 8.99
N LEU A 221 -30.17 14.63 7.83
CA LEU A 221 -30.65 15.16 6.55
C LEU A 221 -32.01 14.57 6.17
N LYS A 222 -32.18 13.24 6.27
CA LYS A 222 -33.47 12.57 6.00
C LYS A 222 -34.61 13.08 6.89
N LEU A 223 -34.33 13.44 8.15
CA LEU A 223 -35.31 14.09 9.02
C LEU A 223 -35.64 15.51 8.55
N ARG A 224 -34.63 16.34 8.25
CA ARG A 224 -34.84 17.71 7.73
C ARG A 224 -35.58 17.74 6.40
N THR A 225 -35.36 16.78 5.50
CA THR A 225 -36.13 16.65 4.25
C THR A 225 -37.60 16.36 4.52
N LYS A 226 -37.92 15.52 5.51
CA LYS A 226 -39.32 15.26 5.92
C LYS A 226 -39.96 16.50 6.54
N GLU A 227 -39.26 17.22 7.40
CA GLU A 227 -39.74 18.50 7.98
C GLU A 227 -40.02 19.55 6.90
N LEU A 228 -39.13 19.69 5.91
CA LEU A 228 -39.31 20.61 4.78
C LEU A 228 -40.50 20.26 3.90
N GLU A 229 -40.75 18.98 3.62
CA GLU A 229 -41.93 18.57 2.84
C GLU A 229 -43.24 18.84 3.59
N MET A 230 -43.26 18.62 4.91
CA MET A 230 -44.42 18.98 5.75
C MET A 230 -44.69 20.49 5.75
N GLU A 231 -43.64 21.32 5.86
CA GLU A 231 -43.79 22.78 5.83
C GLU A 231 -44.17 23.29 4.42
N LYS A 232 -43.69 22.63 3.36
CA LYS A 232 -44.12 22.87 1.97
C LYS A 232 -45.61 22.56 1.76
N GLN A 233 -46.12 21.46 2.31
CA GLN A 233 -47.57 21.16 2.26
C GLN A 233 -48.39 22.19 3.05
N LYS A 234 -47.92 22.57 4.25
CA LYS A 234 -48.56 23.59 5.08
C LYS A 234 -48.60 24.97 4.41
N THR A 235 -47.51 25.40 3.78
CA THR A 235 -47.45 26.67 3.04
C THR A 235 -48.27 26.64 1.75
N ALA A 236 -48.37 25.49 1.06
CA ALA A 236 -49.30 25.32 -0.06
C ALA A 236 -50.77 25.51 0.38
N GLY A 237 -51.19 24.85 1.46
CA GLY A 237 -52.54 25.02 2.03
C GLY A 237 -52.83 26.45 2.51
N GLN A 238 -51.83 27.14 3.07
CA GLN A 238 -51.95 28.58 3.37
C GLN A 238 -52.12 29.43 2.10
N GLY A 239 -51.43 29.08 1.00
CA GLY A 239 -51.59 29.71 -0.30
C GLY A 239 -53.01 29.55 -0.87
N GLU A 240 -53.60 28.37 -0.74
CA GLU A 240 -55.01 28.10 -1.12
C GLU A 240 -55.98 28.96 -0.31
N VAL A 241 -55.81 29.05 1.02
CA VAL A 241 -56.61 29.93 1.89
C VAL A 241 -56.45 31.40 1.50
N CYS A 242 -55.23 31.86 1.22
CA CYS A 242 -54.99 33.22 0.74
C CYS A 242 -55.69 33.50 -0.60
N ASN A 243 -55.64 32.57 -1.55
CA ASN A 243 -56.34 32.68 -2.83
C ASN A 243 -57.86 32.73 -2.65
N GLN A 244 -58.41 31.92 -1.73
CA GLN A 244 -59.82 31.97 -1.39
C GLN A 244 -60.21 33.33 -0.80
N ILE A 245 -59.47 33.84 0.20
CA ILE A 245 -59.70 35.16 0.80
C ILE A 245 -59.61 36.29 -0.25
N LEU A 246 -58.67 36.22 -1.19
CA LEU A 246 -58.57 37.18 -2.30
C LEU A 246 -59.79 37.11 -3.23
N SER A 247 -60.30 35.91 -3.53
CA SER A 247 -61.50 35.73 -4.34
C SER A 247 -62.76 36.27 -3.63
N GLU A 248 -62.88 36.03 -2.32
CA GLU A 248 -63.98 36.55 -1.48
C GLU A 248 -63.90 38.08 -1.36
N LYS A 249 -62.72 38.64 -1.12
CA LYS A 249 -62.48 40.10 -1.13
C LYS A 249 -62.90 40.73 -2.45
N LYS A 250 -62.56 40.10 -3.59
CA LYS A 250 -62.98 40.58 -4.93
C LYS A 250 -64.50 40.51 -5.10
N ALA A 251 -65.14 39.42 -4.68
CA ALA A 251 -66.59 39.26 -4.74
C ALA A 251 -67.33 40.26 -3.84
N ILE A 252 -66.81 40.57 -2.65
CA ILE A 252 -67.33 41.60 -1.74
C ILE A 252 -67.16 42.99 -2.37
N GLY A 253 -65.99 43.30 -2.94
CA GLY A 253 -65.75 44.55 -3.67
C GLY A 253 -66.75 44.77 -4.81
N GLN A 254 -66.97 43.76 -5.65
CA GLN A 254 -67.95 43.82 -6.73
C GLN A 254 -69.39 44.05 -6.23
N ARG A 255 -69.79 43.41 -5.11
CA ARG A 255 -71.10 43.66 -4.50
C ARG A 255 -71.21 45.07 -3.93
N HIS A 256 -70.13 45.61 -3.37
CA HIS A 256 -70.10 46.98 -2.85
C HIS A 256 -70.21 48.00 -3.98
N GLU A 257 -69.48 47.83 -5.08
CA GLU A 257 -69.61 48.66 -6.29
C GLU A 257 -71.04 48.61 -6.87
N GLN A 258 -71.63 47.41 -6.98
CA GLN A 258 -73.02 47.24 -7.44
C GLN A 258 -74.04 47.92 -6.51
N LEU A 259 -73.85 47.81 -5.19
CA LEU A 259 -74.73 48.43 -4.21
C LEU A 259 -74.57 49.96 -4.21
N GLN A 260 -73.35 50.46 -4.34
CA GLN A 260 -73.06 51.89 -4.46
C GLN A 260 -73.72 52.46 -5.72
N GLN A 261 -73.53 51.81 -6.88
CA GLN A 261 -74.17 52.23 -8.13
C GLN A 261 -75.71 52.19 -8.04
N HIS A 262 -76.28 51.19 -7.34
CA HIS A 262 -77.72 51.16 -7.08
C HIS A 262 -78.17 52.33 -6.19
N LEU A 263 -77.41 52.66 -5.13
CA LEU A 263 -77.72 53.79 -4.25
C LEU A 263 -77.60 55.12 -4.99
N ASP A 264 -76.55 55.34 -5.78
CA ASP A 264 -76.37 56.55 -6.58
C ASP A 264 -77.49 56.72 -7.63
N ASN A 265 -77.93 55.62 -8.26
CA ASN A 265 -79.08 55.62 -9.17
C ASN A 265 -80.39 55.95 -8.45
N GLU A 266 -80.65 55.37 -7.28
CA GLU A 266 -81.84 55.67 -6.45
C GLU A 266 -81.84 57.11 -5.96
N VAL A 267 -80.69 57.63 -5.49
CA VAL A 267 -80.54 59.03 -5.08
C VAL A 267 -80.80 59.96 -6.26
N SER A 268 -80.18 59.73 -7.41
CA SER A 268 -80.41 60.55 -8.61
C SER A 268 -81.87 60.47 -9.10
N HIS A 269 -82.51 59.30 -9.00
CA HIS A 269 -83.93 59.13 -9.33
C HIS A 269 -84.84 59.89 -8.36
N LEU A 270 -84.57 59.81 -7.06
CA LEU A 270 -85.30 60.57 -6.02
C LEU A 270 -85.10 62.08 -6.20
N GLU A 271 -83.87 62.54 -6.46
CA GLU A 271 -83.57 63.94 -6.77
C GLU A 271 -84.38 64.44 -7.97
N GLN A 272 -84.43 63.67 -9.07
CA GLN A 272 -85.25 63.99 -10.23
C GLN A 272 -86.75 64.04 -9.88
N GLN A 273 -87.28 63.06 -9.12
CA GLN A 273 -88.68 63.08 -8.67
C GLN A 273 -88.98 64.30 -7.79
N PHE A 274 -88.11 64.63 -6.83
CA PHE A 274 -88.29 65.79 -5.94
C PHE A 274 -88.22 67.10 -6.73
N THR A 275 -87.31 67.20 -7.71
CA THR A 275 -87.18 68.40 -8.55
C THR A 275 -88.43 68.58 -9.43
N ALA A 276 -88.85 67.54 -10.15
CA ALA A 276 -90.06 67.57 -10.96
C ALA A 276 -91.32 67.91 -10.14
N ARG A 277 -91.48 67.28 -8.96
CA ARG A 277 -92.61 67.54 -8.06
C ARG A 277 -92.58 68.93 -7.44
N LYS A 278 -91.40 69.51 -7.24
CA LYS A 278 -91.24 70.91 -6.84
C LYS A 278 -91.67 71.84 -7.97
N ASP A 279 -91.21 71.59 -9.20
CA ASP A 279 -91.57 72.40 -10.37
C ASP A 279 -93.09 72.34 -10.67
N GLU A 280 -93.71 71.16 -10.53
CA GLU A 280 -95.18 71.00 -10.58
C GLU A 280 -95.89 71.85 -9.51
N LEU A 281 -95.39 71.86 -8.28
CA LEU A 281 -95.97 72.61 -7.17
C LEU A 281 -95.79 74.13 -7.34
N ASP A 282 -94.60 74.58 -7.75
CA ASP A 282 -94.30 75.98 -8.05
C ASP A 282 -95.16 76.49 -9.23
N GLN A 283 -95.41 75.64 -10.23
CA GLN A 283 -96.30 75.96 -11.34
C GLN A 283 -97.77 76.03 -10.90
N ALA A 284 -98.25 75.04 -10.13
CA ALA A 284 -99.60 75.07 -9.57
C ALA A 284 -99.84 76.30 -8.66
N TYR A 285 -98.82 76.72 -7.90
CA TYR A 285 -98.88 77.94 -7.08
C TYR A 285 -98.96 79.20 -7.95
N LYS A 286 -98.15 79.32 -9.01
CA LYS A 286 -98.25 80.43 -9.98
C LYS A 286 -99.63 80.52 -10.63
N ASP A 287 -100.19 79.38 -11.05
CA ASP A 287 -101.49 79.33 -11.69
C ASP A 287 -102.63 79.65 -10.70
N ALA A 288 -102.51 79.23 -9.43
CA ALA A 288 -103.42 79.63 -8.36
C ALA A 288 -103.37 81.14 -8.08
N VAL A 289 -102.17 81.73 -7.95
CA VAL A 289 -101.98 83.19 -7.79
C VAL A 289 -102.60 83.96 -8.95
N LYS A 290 -102.34 83.54 -10.19
CA LYS A 290 -102.93 84.13 -11.40
C LYS A 290 -104.45 83.98 -11.45
N GLY A 291 -104.98 82.87 -10.95
CA GLY A 291 -106.41 82.65 -10.75
C GLY A 291 -107.03 83.64 -9.76
N TYR A 292 -106.38 83.84 -8.61
CA TYR A 292 -106.81 84.83 -7.62
C TYR A 292 -106.73 86.26 -8.15
N GLU A 293 -105.65 86.66 -8.85
CA GLU A 293 -105.55 87.99 -9.48
C GLU A 293 -106.71 88.26 -10.46
N ASN A 294 -107.08 87.27 -11.28
CA ASN A 294 -108.19 87.40 -12.21
C ASN A 294 -109.52 87.54 -11.46
N LYS A 295 -109.69 86.80 -10.35
CA LYS A 295 -110.87 86.92 -9.48
C LYS A 295 -110.98 88.30 -8.83
N THR A 296 -109.86 88.88 -8.40
CA THR A 296 -109.82 90.27 -7.90
C THR A 296 -110.25 91.26 -8.99
N LYS A 297 -109.66 91.17 -10.20
CA LYS A 297 -110.01 92.03 -11.35
C LYS A 297 -111.48 91.88 -11.81
N GLU A 298 -112.10 90.72 -11.55
CA GLU A 298 -113.52 90.46 -11.79
C GLU A 298 -114.40 91.11 -10.70
N LEU A 299 -114.02 90.96 -9.43
CA LEU A 299 -114.70 91.61 -8.30
C LEU A 299 -114.62 93.14 -8.40
N ASP A 300 -113.47 93.72 -8.74
CA ASP A 300 -113.29 95.16 -8.94
C ASP A 300 -114.24 95.72 -10.01
N ARG A 301 -114.36 95.02 -11.15
CA ARG A 301 -115.35 95.36 -12.19
C ARG A 301 -116.79 95.29 -11.67
N THR A 302 -117.10 94.26 -10.90
CA THR A 302 -118.45 94.05 -10.35
C THR A 302 -118.81 95.17 -9.37
N ILE A 303 -117.88 95.53 -8.48
CA ILE A 303 -118.01 96.65 -7.53
C ILE A 303 -118.19 97.98 -8.28
N GLY A 304 -117.42 98.21 -9.35
CA GLY A 304 -117.62 99.36 -10.25
C GLY A 304 -119.06 99.44 -10.77
N SER A 305 -119.55 98.37 -11.41
CA SER A 305 -120.90 98.34 -11.98
C SER A 305 -122.03 98.53 -10.94
N LEU A 306 -121.85 98.05 -9.71
CA LEU A 306 -122.81 98.26 -8.60
C LEU A 306 -122.75 99.71 -8.07
N THR A 307 -121.60 100.36 -8.14
CA THR A 307 -121.43 101.76 -7.75
C THR A 307 -122.13 102.69 -8.75
N ASP A 308 -121.99 102.41 -10.05
CA ASP A 308 -122.68 103.15 -11.11
C ASP A 308 -124.21 103.00 -11.01
N ALA A 309 -124.70 101.77 -10.78
CA ALA A 309 -126.13 101.51 -10.59
C ALA A 309 -126.71 102.25 -9.37
N LYS A 310 -125.96 102.32 -8.25
CA LYS A 310 -126.38 103.06 -7.05
C LYS A 310 -126.56 104.56 -7.32
N LEU A 311 -125.65 105.17 -8.08
CA LEU A 311 -125.77 106.59 -8.45
C LEU A 311 -127.02 106.85 -9.30
N GLN A 312 -127.37 105.91 -10.18
CA GLN A 312 -128.53 106.00 -11.06
C GLN A 312 -129.87 105.92 -10.28
N ASP A 313 -129.93 105.10 -9.23
CA ASP A 313 -131.10 105.03 -8.33
C ASP A 313 -131.25 106.31 -7.47
N GLU A 314 -130.14 106.88 -6.97
CA GLU A 314 -130.17 108.14 -6.20
C GLU A 314 -130.72 109.31 -7.03
N GLU A 315 -130.35 109.39 -8.32
CA GLU A 315 -130.88 110.40 -9.25
C GLU A 315 -132.37 110.19 -9.56
N TYR A 316 -132.85 108.95 -9.65
CA TYR A 316 -134.27 108.63 -9.84
C TYR A 316 -135.12 109.00 -8.61
N ILE A 317 -134.62 108.76 -7.40
CA ILE A 317 -135.29 109.11 -6.13
C ILE A 317 -135.53 110.62 -6.05
N MET A 318 -134.53 111.45 -6.38
CA MET A 318 -134.66 112.91 -6.38
C MET A 318 -135.79 113.42 -7.30
N GLN A 319 -136.03 112.75 -8.45
CA GLN A 319 -137.13 113.11 -9.35
C GLN A 319 -138.50 112.79 -8.77
N VAL A 320 -138.63 111.68 -8.03
CA VAL A 320 -139.90 111.25 -7.41
C VAL A 320 -140.30 112.16 -6.25
N GLU A 321 -139.34 112.61 -5.43
CA GLU A 321 -139.60 113.52 -4.30
C GLU A 321 -140.09 114.90 -4.75
N ALA A 322 -139.60 115.40 -5.89
CA ALA A 322 -140.06 116.64 -6.51
C ALA A 322 -141.54 116.54 -6.95
N ALA A 323 -141.93 115.43 -7.58
CA ALA A 323 -143.31 115.19 -8.04
C ALA A 323 -144.31 115.08 -6.87
N LEU A 324 -143.93 114.42 -5.78
CA LEU A 324 -144.75 114.32 -4.56
C LEU A 324 -145.00 115.69 -3.90
N SER A 325 -143.98 116.55 -3.89
CA SER A 325 -144.10 117.91 -3.34
C SER A 325 -145.09 118.78 -4.11
N GLN A 326 -145.17 118.60 -5.43
CA GLN A 326 -146.09 119.33 -6.30
C GLN A 326 -147.56 118.88 -6.09
N MET A 327 -147.78 117.56 -6.05
CA MET A 327 -149.09 116.94 -5.76
C MET A 327 -149.65 117.37 -4.39
N GLY A 328 -148.78 117.55 -3.39
CA GLY A 328 -149.12 118.03 -2.04
C GLY A 328 -149.52 119.51 -1.94
N GLN A 329 -149.36 120.31 -3.01
CA GLN A 329 -149.92 121.66 -3.11
C GLN A 329 -151.32 121.63 -3.77
N GLU A 330 -151.50 120.84 -4.83
CA GLU A 330 -152.79 120.66 -5.50
C GLU A 330 -153.87 120.10 -4.55
N LEU A 331 -153.50 119.14 -3.70
CA LEU A 331 -154.41 118.56 -2.71
C LEU A 331 -154.94 119.60 -1.70
N ARG A 332 -154.10 120.57 -1.30
CA ARG A 332 -154.51 121.66 -0.39
C ARG A 332 -155.40 122.69 -1.06
N ALA A 333 -155.24 122.92 -2.36
CA ALA A 333 -156.15 123.76 -3.13
C ALA A 333 -157.54 123.11 -3.30
N ALA A 334 -157.59 121.77 -3.42
CA ALA A 334 -158.85 121.02 -3.46
C ALA A 334 -159.58 121.04 -2.10
N ASP A 335 -158.86 120.84 -1.00
CA ASP A 335 -159.43 120.77 0.36
C ASP A 335 -160.06 122.12 0.81
N ALA A 336 -159.43 123.25 0.46
CA ALA A 336 -159.99 124.58 0.66
C ALA A 336 -161.34 124.77 -0.08
N LYS A 337 -161.46 124.20 -1.28
CA LYS A 337 -162.68 124.24 -2.11
C LYS A 337 -163.79 123.33 -1.59
N GLY A 338 -163.43 122.27 -0.85
CA GLY A 338 -164.38 121.40 -0.15
C GLY A 338 -165.12 122.13 0.98
N LYS A 339 -164.40 122.89 1.81
CA LYS A 339 -164.99 123.65 2.92
C LYS A 339 -165.99 124.71 2.46
N GLU A 340 -165.73 125.37 1.34
CA GLU A 340 -166.64 126.38 0.78
C GLU A 340 -167.93 125.78 0.20
N LEU A 341 -167.94 124.47 -0.12
CA LEU A 341 -169.14 123.73 -0.51
C LEU A 341 -169.92 123.19 0.70
N GLU A 342 -169.25 122.79 1.79
CA GLU A 342 -169.94 122.41 3.05
C GLU A 342 -170.73 123.58 3.65
N GLU A 343 -170.17 124.79 3.62
CA GLU A 343 -170.82 125.99 4.20
C GLU A 343 -172.05 126.45 3.38
N GLN A 344 -172.10 126.11 2.08
CA GLN A 344 -173.30 126.29 1.25
C GLN A 344 -174.38 125.24 1.55
N LEU A 345 -173.99 124.03 1.96
CA LEU A 345 -174.89 122.91 2.25
C LEU A 345 -175.65 123.10 3.58
N ALA A 346 -175.07 123.80 4.55
CA ALA A 346 -175.68 124.09 5.85
C ALA A 346 -176.89 125.06 5.82
N LYS A 347 -177.22 125.67 4.67
CA LYS A 347 -178.29 126.68 4.54
C LYS A 347 -179.65 126.17 4.04
N LEU A 348 -179.81 124.88 3.70
CA LEU A 348 -181.04 124.40 3.01
C LEU A 348 -181.62 123.08 3.54
N LYS A 349 -182.90 123.17 3.99
CA LYS A 349 -183.88 122.08 4.26
C LYS A 349 -183.64 121.30 5.57
N GLN A 350 -184.49 121.30 6.61
CA GLN A 350 -185.95 121.38 6.78
C GLN A 350 -186.79 120.22 6.19
N LYS A 351 -187.59 119.61 7.10
CA LYS A 351 -188.69 118.63 6.97
C LYS A 351 -188.39 117.12 6.81
N GLU A 352 -188.89 116.38 7.81
CA GLU A 352 -189.10 114.93 8.01
C GLU A 352 -190.09 114.31 6.98
N PRO A 353 -190.45 112.97 6.97
CA PRO A 353 -190.20 111.91 7.98
C PRO A 353 -189.84 110.47 7.48
N SER A 354 -189.58 109.58 8.46
CA SER A 354 -189.84 108.11 8.52
C SER A 354 -189.55 107.12 7.34
N VAL A 355 -188.74 106.08 7.61
CA VAL A 355 -189.01 104.59 7.59
C VAL A 355 -189.82 103.97 6.40
N PRO A 356 -189.60 102.72 5.85
CA PRO A 356 -188.63 101.62 6.10
C PRO A 356 -187.94 100.98 4.84
N THR A 357 -187.16 99.91 5.08
CA THR A 357 -186.92 98.63 4.35
C THR A 357 -187.50 98.33 2.94
N THR A 358 -186.81 97.42 2.22
CA THR A 358 -187.24 96.49 1.10
C THR A 358 -186.63 96.86 -0.27
N VAL A 359 -185.53 96.25 -0.72
CA VAL A 359 -185.37 94.99 -1.52
C VAL A 359 -185.90 95.08 -2.97
N GLU A 360 -184.97 95.13 -3.94
CA GLU A 360 -185.02 94.73 -5.38
C GLU A 360 -183.79 95.38 -6.09
N GLU A 361 -183.21 94.88 -7.20
CA GLU A 361 -182.97 93.50 -7.63
C GLU A 361 -181.68 93.45 -8.52
N MET A 362 -181.34 92.26 -9.02
CA MET A 362 -180.15 91.90 -9.83
C MET A 362 -180.13 92.49 -11.26
N PRO A 363 -178.97 92.59 -11.99
CA PRO A 363 -178.16 91.44 -12.47
C PRO A 363 -176.64 91.58 -12.20
N ILE A 364 -175.88 90.51 -11.90
CA ILE A 364 -175.40 89.38 -12.73
C ILE A 364 -174.56 89.74 -13.98
N ALA A 365 -173.23 89.59 -13.88
CA ALA A 365 -172.33 88.77 -14.75
C ALA A 365 -170.86 89.10 -14.40
N LYS A 366 -169.97 88.24 -13.86
CA LYS A 366 -169.48 86.89 -14.24
C LYS A 366 -168.82 86.80 -15.64
N ARG A 367 -167.47 86.81 -15.69
CA ARG A 367 -166.52 86.01 -16.52
C ARG A 367 -165.17 86.76 -16.77
N THR A 368 -163.97 86.18 -16.96
CA THR A 368 -163.36 84.84 -16.65
C THR A 368 -161.83 84.82 -16.96
N LYS A 369 -161.03 84.15 -16.09
CA LYS A 369 -159.76 83.39 -16.38
C LYS A 369 -158.57 84.19 -16.99
N PHE A 370 -157.30 83.77 -17.00
CA PHE A 370 -156.49 82.57 -16.65
C PHE A 370 -155.18 83.07 -15.94
N PHE A 371 -154.37 82.37 -15.13
CA PHE A 371 -154.41 81.07 -14.41
C PHE A 371 -153.36 81.12 -13.24
N PRO A 372 -153.23 80.08 -12.36
CA PRO A 372 -152.27 80.02 -11.23
C PRO A 372 -150.99 79.21 -11.63
N GLU A 373 -150.07 78.70 -10.79
CA GLU A 373 -150.24 77.99 -9.50
C GLU A 373 -148.91 77.76 -8.71
N LYS A 374 -149.02 77.04 -7.59
CA LYS A 374 -148.12 76.94 -6.42
C LYS A 374 -147.21 75.69 -6.46
N ARG A 375 -146.02 75.85 -5.85
CA ARG A 375 -145.32 74.97 -4.85
C ARG A 375 -145.17 73.45 -5.07
N LYS A 376 -144.09 72.93 -4.43
CA LYS A 376 -143.74 71.55 -4.00
C LYS A 376 -142.83 70.81 -5.00
N ILE A 377 -141.57 70.50 -4.64
CA ILE A 377 -141.01 69.57 -3.62
C ILE A 377 -140.90 68.13 -4.16
N HIS A 378 -139.72 67.51 -3.93
CA HIS A 378 -139.35 66.09 -4.13
C HIS A 378 -139.10 65.65 -5.60
N VAL A 379 -138.23 64.66 -5.92
CA VAL A 379 -137.36 63.80 -5.08
C VAL A 379 -136.14 63.27 -5.89
N PHE A 380 -135.12 62.78 -5.17
CA PHE A 380 -133.94 61.98 -5.59
C PHE A 380 -134.01 61.15 -6.89
N HIS A 381 -132.86 60.97 -7.54
CA HIS A 381 -132.06 59.70 -7.52
C HIS A 381 -130.61 59.99 -8.02
N LYS A 382 -129.55 59.57 -7.29
CA LYS A 382 -128.80 58.27 -7.40
C LYS A 382 -128.20 58.05 -8.81
N ASN A 383 -126.93 57.70 -9.00
CA ASN A 383 -126.03 56.79 -8.25
C ASN A 383 -124.67 57.46 -7.92
N ALA A 384 -123.84 57.10 -6.93
CA ALA A 384 -123.39 55.79 -6.42
C ALA A 384 -122.53 55.01 -7.46
N ALA A 385 -121.39 54.38 -7.14
CA ALA A 385 -120.67 54.20 -5.88
C ALA A 385 -119.15 53.98 -6.13
N ALA A 386 -118.37 53.92 -5.03
CA ALA A 386 -117.08 53.20 -4.94
C ALA A 386 -117.36 51.65 -4.82
N PRO A 387 -116.46 50.71 -4.41
CA PRO A 387 -115.07 50.88 -3.94
C PRO A 387 -114.07 49.71 -4.23
N SER A 388 -112.83 49.86 -3.71
CA SER A 388 -112.06 48.84 -2.96
C SER A 388 -111.26 47.68 -3.63
N MET A 389 -110.05 47.47 -3.06
CA MET A 389 -109.41 46.20 -2.63
C MET A 389 -108.54 45.30 -3.55
N SER A 390 -107.39 44.92 -2.94
CA SER A 390 -106.53 43.74 -3.19
C SER A 390 -105.71 43.68 -4.50
N GLY A 391 -104.51 43.08 -4.53
CA GLY A 391 -103.70 42.50 -3.44
C GLY A 391 -102.51 41.66 -3.96
N GLY A 392 -101.59 41.25 -3.06
CA GLY A 392 -100.44 40.35 -3.34
C GLY A 392 -99.22 41.05 -3.99
N GLY A 393 -97.96 40.68 -3.74
CA GLY A 393 -97.41 39.59 -2.91
C GLY A 393 -96.40 38.73 -3.72
N GLY A 394 -95.14 38.60 -3.27
CA GLY A 394 -94.17 37.73 -3.95
C GLY A 394 -92.70 37.90 -3.55
N PHE A 395 -92.22 37.07 -2.62
CA PHE A 395 -90.78 36.80 -2.40
C PHE A 395 -90.26 35.80 -3.46
N GLY A 396 -88.96 35.81 -3.81
CA GLY A 396 -88.37 34.60 -4.47
C GLY A 396 -87.04 34.68 -5.25
N LYS A 397 -85.91 34.73 -4.53
CA LYS A 397 -84.61 34.06 -4.80
C LYS A 397 -84.27 33.43 -6.18
N THR A 398 -83.21 34.00 -6.79
CA THR A 398 -81.91 33.39 -7.21
C THR A 398 -81.83 32.08 -8.05
N ARG A 399 -80.92 32.13 -9.04
CA ARG A 399 -80.53 31.07 -10.00
C ARG A 399 -79.94 29.78 -9.41
N SER A 400 -80.11 28.69 -10.18
CA SER A 400 -79.43 27.38 -10.01
C SER A 400 -78.05 27.33 -10.69
N ALA A 401 -77.28 26.28 -10.37
CA ALA A 401 -75.83 26.15 -10.61
C ALA A 401 -75.45 25.35 -11.88
N ARG A 402 -74.13 25.28 -12.15
CA ARG A 402 -73.50 24.52 -13.24
C ARG A 402 -72.49 23.51 -12.68
N GLN A 403 -72.50 22.31 -13.25
CA GLN A 403 -71.54 21.18 -13.23
C GLN A 403 -70.10 21.55 -13.68
N PRO A 404 -69.08 20.64 -13.74
CA PRO A 404 -68.93 19.24 -13.20
C PRO A 404 -67.48 18.78 -12.74
N GLN A 405 -67.40 17.54 -12.18
CA GLN A 405 -66.44 16.41 -12.45
C GLN A 405 -64.93 16.37 -12.12
N THR A 406 -64.46 15.10 -12.08
CA THR A 406 -63.09 14.48 -12.01
C THR A 406 -62.39 14.52 -10.64
N SER A 407 -61.89 13.43 -10.01
CA SER A 407 -61.41 12.04 -10.33
C SER A 407 -59.90 11.89 -10.57
N ASN A 408 -59.35 10.72 -10.20
CA ASN A 408 -57.94 10.26 -10.22
C ASN A 408 -57.08 10.69 -8.99
N ASP A 409 -56.07 9.93 -8.51
CA ASP A 409 -55.48 8.65 -8.98
C ASP A 409 -54.76 7.85 -7.85
N GLU A 410 -54.49 6.55 -8.13
CA GLU A 410 -53.32 5.72 -7.70
C GLU A 410 -52.83 5.64 -6.23
N SER A 411 -51.95 4.71 -5.78
CA SER A 411 -51.64 3.28 -6.05
C SER A 411 -50.58 2.84 -5.01
N GLN A 412 -50.59 1.60 -4.50
CA GLN A 412 -49.49 1.09 -3.64
C GLN A 412 -49.15 -0.39 -3.87
N SER A 413 -47.89 -0.65 -4.24
CA SER A 413 -47.14 -1.90 -4.09
C SER A 413 -45.68 -1.50 -3.79
N SER A 414 -45.07 -1.87 -2.66
CA SER A 414 -44.63 -3.22 -2.24
C SER A 414 -43.66 -3.87 -3.24
N PHE A 415 -42.36 -3.94 -2.87
CA PHE A 415 -41.59 -5.19 -2.88
C PHE A 415 -40.35 -5.11 -1.98
N HIS A 416 -40.08 -6.20 -1.24
CA HIS A 416 -38.86 -6.49 -0.49
C HIS A 416 -37.71 -6.92 -1.41
N LEU A 417 -36.46 -6.75 -0.98
CA LEU A 417 -35.39 -7.73 -1.20
C LEU A 417 -34.38 -7.71 -0.03
N ASP A 418 -33.77 -8.86 0.23
CA ASP A 418 -32.99 -9.19 1.43
C ASP A 418 -31.45 -9.15 1.26
N ASN A 419 -30.78 -9.24 2.41
CA ASN A 419 -29.38 -9.59 2.66
C ASN A 419 -28.71 -10.53 1.64
N ASN A 420 -27.39 -10.36 1.44
CA ASN A 420 -26.44 -11.32 2.03
C ASN A 420 -24.99 -10.84 2.14
N GLU A 421 -24.32 -11.33 3.18
CA GLU A 421 -22.90 -11.16 3.45
C GLU A 421 -22.06 -12.20 2.66
N SER A 422 -20.78 -11.91 2.44
CA SER A 422 -19.75 -12.95 2.21
C SER A 422 -18.35 -12.41 2.49
N SER A 423 -17.80 -12.85 3.61
CA SER A 423 -16.39 -12.70 3.96
C SER A 423 -15.58 -13.84 3.35
N PHE A 424 -14.37 -13.59 2.87
CA PHE A 424 -13.36 -14.64 2.69
C PHE A 424 -11.95 -14.14 3.01
N SER A 425 -11.13 -15.02 3.57
CA SER A 425 -10.04 -14.65 4.47
C SER A 425 -8.63 -14.86 3.90
N SER A 426 -7.72 -14.00 4.36
CA SER A 426 -6.29 -14.26 4.66
C SER A 426 -5.57 -15.44 3.98
N LEU A 427 -4.57 -15.12 3.15
CA LEU A 427 -3.40 -15.96 2.89
C LEU A 427 -2.24 -15.50 3.78
N GLN A 428 -1.55 -16.44 4.44
CA GLN A 428 -0.23 -16.23 5.06
C GLN A 428 0.87 -16.92 4.22
N PRO A 429 2.09 -16.35 4.13
CA PRO A 429 3.24 -16.99 3.52
C PRO A 429 4.05 -17.86 4.51
N LEU A 430 4.88 -18.73 3.94
CA LEU A 430 5.98 -19.46 4.60
C LEU A 430 7.23 -18.58 4.78
#